data_AF-F2WYM7-F1
#
_entry.id   AF-F2WYM7-F1
#
_cell.length_a   1.000
_cell.length_b   1.000
_cell.length_c   1.000
_cell.angle_alpha   90.00
_cell.angle_beta   90.00
_cell.angle_gamma   90.00
#
_symmetry.space_group_name_H-M   'P 1'
#
loop_
_entity.id
_entity.type
_entity.pdbx_description
1 polymer ?
#
loop_
_entity_poly.entity_id
_entity_poly.type
_entity_poly.pdbx_seq_one_letter_code
_entity_poly.pdbx_strand_id
1 'polypeptide(L)'
;IAHGNNSILADQIALKLGDFVVTESGFGADIGAEKMFNIKCRYSGLKLNAAVVVCTVRALKMHGGAFKVRPGRPLDPELIAKENMPALEKGCENLEKHIENVLMHGIPAVVAINRMTTDKDSEIELIRQRALAAGASDAVLSEVWAKGGAGGEDLARAVVKACE
;
A
#
# COMPACT_ATOMS: atom_id res chain seq x y z
N ILE A 1 -10.68 -18.78 -3.59
CA ILE A 1 -11.64 -19.60 -2.83
C ILE A 1 -12.32 -18.88 -1.66
N ALA A 2 -11.85 -17.69 -1.24
CA ALA A 2 -12.50 -16.84 -0.24
C ALA A 2 -12.20 -15.35 -0.51
N HIS A 3 -12.76 -14.44 0.31
CA HIS A 3 -12.56 -12.99 0.19
C HIS A 3 -11.30 -12.45 0.89
N GLY A 4 -10.73 -13.18 1.86
CA GLY A 4 -9.43 -12.82 2.48
C GLY A 4 -9.45 -11.58 3.37
N ASN A 5 -10.55 -11.36 4.12
CA ASN A 5 -10.69 -10.26 5.09
C ASN A 5 -11.03 -10.84 6.46
N ASN A 6 -10.78 -10.09 7.53
CA ASN A 6 -11.31 -10.42 8.87
C ASN A 6 -12.85 -10.36 8.90
N SER A 7 -13.45 -10.78 10.02
CA SER A 7 -14.91 -10.86 10.15
C SER A 7 -15.58 -9.48 10.11
N ILE A 8 -16.77 -9.43 9.51
CA ILE A 8 -17.62 -8.22 9.52
C ILE A 8 -17.98 -7.82 10.96
N LEU A 9 -18.22 -8.80 11.83
CA LEU A 9 -18.53 -8.56 13.24
C LEU A 9 -17.41 -7.79 13.95
N ALA A 10 -16.15 -8.13 13.68
CA ALA A 10 -15.01 -7.43 14.29
C ALA A 10 -14.96 -5.96 13.85
N ASP A 11 -15.13 -5.69 12.56
CA ASP A 11 -15.15 -4.30 12.06
C ASP A 11 -16.35 -3.52 12.63
N GLN A 12 -17.54 -4.14 12.71
CA GLN A 12 -18.72 -3.50 13.28
C GLN A 12 -18.54 -3.14 14.76
N ILE A 13 -17.91 -4.03 15.55
CA ILE A 13 -17.57 -3.75 16.95
C ILE A 13 -16.55 -2.61 17.02
N ALA A 14 -15.48 -2.67 16.23
CA ALA A 14 -14.43 -1.65 16.22
C ALA A 14 -14.99 -0.25 15.87
N LEU A 15 -15.90 -0.18 14.89
CA LEU A 15 -16.56 1.07 14.47
C LEU A 15 -17.46 1.67 15.55
N LYS A 16 -17.83 0.92 16.60
CA LYS A 16 -18.57 1.44 17.76
C LYS A 16 -17.65 1.92 18.88
N LEU A 17 -16.36 1.58 18.84
CA LEU A 17 -15.42 1.77 19.96
C LEU A 17 -14.25 2.70 19.63
N GLY A 18 -13.97 2.97 18.35
CA GLY A 18 -12.87 3.84 17.94
C GLY A 18 -13.31 4.85 16.89
N ASP A 19 -12.59 5.98 16.84
CA ASP A 19 -12.80 7.03 15.85
C ASP A 19 -12.31 6.60 14.45
N PHE A 20 -11.27 5.76 14.41
CA PHE A 20 -10.72 5.17 13.19
C PHE A 20 -10.56 3.66 13.37
N VAL A 21 -10.93 2.91 12.33
CA VAL A 21 -10.71 1.47 12.25
C VAL A 21 -9.83 1.18 11.04
N VAL A 22 -8.62 0.69 11.31
CA VAL A 22 -7.71 0.20 10.27
C VAL A 22 -7.91 -1.31 10.15
N THR A 23 -8.25 -1.76 8.95
CA THR A 23 -8.40 -3.18 8.60
C THR A 23 -7.65 -3.45 7.29
N GLU A 24 -7.48 -4.72 6.93
CA GLU A 24 -6.71 -5.13 5.77
C GLU A 24 -7.38 -6.23 4.96
N SER A 25 -6.86 -6.42 3.75
CA SER A 25 -7.25 -7.48 2.83
C SER A 25 -6.00 -8.23 2.37
N GLY A 26 -6.08 -9.55 2.29
CA GLY A 26 -4.98 -10.38 1.81
C GLY A 26 -4.67 -10.19 0.33
N PHE A 27 -3.40 -10.34 -0.04
CA PHE A 27 -2.84 -10.11 -1.40
C PHE A 27 -2.87 -8.63 -1.82
N GLY A 28 -2.65 -8.36 -3.11
CA GLY A 28 -2.69 -7.00 -3.68
C GLY A 28 -4.11 -6.46 -3.84
N ALA A 29 -4.22 -5.18 -4.22
CA ALA A 29 -5.52 -4.52 -4.37
C ALA A 29 -6.37 -5.11 -5.52
N ASP A 30 -5.74 -5.81 -6.47
CA ASP A 30 -6.37 -6.57 -7.55
C ASP A 30 -7.17 -7.79 -7.06
N ILE A 31 -6.87 -8.31 -5.87
CA ILE A 31 -7.55 -9.48 -5.30
C ILE A 31 -8.21 -9.15 -3.97
N GLY A 32 -7.43 -8.63 -3.01
CA GLY A 32 -7.90 -8.38 -1.65
C GLY A 32 -8.87 -7.22 -1.59
N ALA A 33 -8.41 -6.05 -2.04
CA ALA A 33 -9.22 -4.83 -2.01
C ALA A 33 -10.46 -4.96 -2.93
N GLU A 34 -10.31 -5.54 -4.12
CA GLU A 34 -11.45 -5.86 -5.00
C GLU A 34 -12.56 -6.61 -4.24
N LYS A 35 -12.20 -7.68 -3.52
CA LYS A 35 -13.17 -8.46 -2.74
C LYS A 35 -13.64 -7.76 -1.48
N MET A 36 -12.83 -6.89 -0.88
CA MET A 36 -13.28 -6.01 0.20
C MET A 36 -14.43 -5.13 -0.30
N PHE A 37 -14.23 -4.40 -1.40
CA PHE A 37 -15.25 -3.52 -1.97
C PHE A 37 -16.48 -4.28 -2.46
N ASN A 38 -16.27 -5.32 -3.28
CA ASN A 38 -17.37 -5.95 -4.02
C ASN A 38 -18.07 -7.09 -3.28
N ILE A 39 -17.48 -7.64 -2.22
CA ILE A 39 -18.08 -8.70 -1.42
C ILE A 39 -18.36 -8.20 0.00
N LYS A 40 -17.32 -7.85 0.76
CA LYS A 40 -17.47 -7.56 2.20
C LYS A 40 -18.25 -6.27 2.44
N CYS A 41 -17.87 -5.15 1.83
CA CYS A 41 -18.56 -3.87 1.94
C CYS A 41 -19.98 -3.96 1.36
N ARG A 42 -20.13 -4.57 0.17
CA ARG A 42 -21.45 -4.80 -0.44
C ARG A 42 -22.40 -5.59 0.45
N TYR A 43 -21.94 -6.66 1.08
CA TYR A 43 -22.76 -7.52 1.94
C TYR A 43 -23.05 -6.86 3.30
N SER A 44 -22.05 -6.21 3.91
CA SER A 44 -22.18 -5.64 5.25
C SER A 44 -22.80 -4.24 5.30
N GLY A 45 -22.85 -3.53 4.17
CA GLY A 45 -23.21 -2.12 4.10
C GLY A 45 -22.13 -1.16 4.62
N LEU A 46 -20.95 -1.67 5.01
CA LEU A 46 -19.82 -0.85 5.44
C LEU A 46 -19.24 -0.08 4.25
N LYS A 47 -18.80 1.15 4.52
CA LYS A 47 -18.12 2.01 3.55
C LYS A 47 -16.72 2.32 4.07
N LEU A 48 -15.73 2.23 3.19
CA LEU A 48 -14.37 2.66 3.49
C LEU A 48 -14.26 4.16 3.24
N ASN A 49 -13.53 4.86 4.10
CA ASN A 49 -13.29 6.31 3.97
C ASN A 49 -12.02 6.60 3.16
N ALA A 50 -11.00 5.76 3.30
CA ALA A 50 -9.75 5.82 2.54
C ALA A 50 -9.14 4.42 2.43
N ALA A 51 -8.21 4.24 1.49
CA ALA A 51 -7.42 3.03 1.36
C ALA A 51 -5.92 3.36 1.34
N VAL A 52 -5.14 2.60 2.13
CA VAL A 52 -3.69 2.70 2.14
C VAL A 52 -3.10 1.65 1.20
N VAL A 53 -2.40 2.09 0.15
CA VAL A 53 -1.68 1.21 -0.78
C VAL A 53 -0.21 1.14 -0.35
N VAL A 54 0.19 0.00 0.19
CA VAL A 54 1.56 -0.19 0.71
C VAL A 54 2.49 -0.65 -0.40
N CYS A 55 3.67 -0.05 -0.51
CA CYS A 55 4.71 -0.47 -1.44
C CYS A 55 6.11 -0.40 -0.80
N THR A 56 7.10 -0.99 -1.48
CA THR A 56 8.52 -0.91 -1.10
C THR A 56 9.36 -0.72 -2.35
N VAL A 57 10.49 -0.02 -2.24
CA VAL A 57 11.46 0.16 -3.34
C VAL A 57 11.86 -1.20 -3.93
N ARG A 58 12.14 -2.19 -3.06
CA ARG A 58 12.49 -3.56 -3.46
C ARG A 58 11.40 -4.23 -4.30
N ALA A 59 10.13 -4.16 -3.89
CA ALA A 59 9.04 -4.78 -4.62
C ALA A 59 8.83 -4.14 -6.00
N LEU A 60 8.93 -2.82 -6.09
CA LEU A 60 8.78 -2.12 -7.37
C LEU A 60 9.95 -2.44 -8.30
N LYS A 61 11.20 -2.44 -7.83
CA LYS A 61 12.35 -2.92 -8.63
C LYS A 61 12.14 -4.35 -9.16
N MET A 62 11.56 -5.24 -8.35
CA MET A 62 11.19 -6.60 -8.78
C MET A 62 10.15 -6.56 -9.90
N HIS A 63 9.08 -5.77 -9.76
CA HIS A 63 8.05 -5.63 -10.80
C HIS A 63 8.59 -5.05 -12.11
N GLY A 64 9.59 -4.17 -12.05
CA GLY A 64 10.30 -3.68 -13.23
C GLY A 64 11.35 -4.66 -13.80
N GLY A 65 11.55 -5.82 -13.18
CA GLY A 65 12.41 -6.88 -13.69
C GLY A 65 13.87 -6.84 -13.22
N ALA A 66 14.21 -6.08 -12.17
CA ALA A 66 15.58 -6.02 -11.64
C ALA A 66 16.09 -7.40 -11.15
N PHE A 67 15.20 -8.22 -10.61
CA PHE A 67 15.51 -9.58 -10.14
C PHE A 67 14.23 -10.42 -10.07
N LYS A 68 14.38 -11.75 -10.00
CA LYS A 68 13.27 -12.69 -9.87
C LYS A 68 13.24 -13.29 -8.47
N VAL A 69 12.11 -13.15 -7.79
CA VAL A 69 11.83 -13.89 -6.55
C VAL A 69 11.46 -15.32 -6.91
N ARG A 70 12.14 -16.29 -6.27
CA ARG A 70 11.79 -17.71 -6.37
C ARG A 70 11.47 -18.24 -4.97
N PRO A 71 10.32 -18.91 -4.77
CA PRO A 71 9.98 -19.50 -3.48
C PRO A 71 11.10 -20.40 -2.96
N GLY A 72 11.43 -20.26 -1.68
CA GLY A 72 12.46 -21.06 -1.01
C GLY A 72 13.91 -20.70 -1.35
N ARG A 73 14.17 -19.66 -2.16
CA ARG A 73 15.53 -19.16 -2.41
C ARG A 73 15.71 -17.76 -1.85
N PRO A 74 16.82 -17.48 -1.14
CA PRO A 74 17.13 -16.14 -0.69
C PRO A 74 17.37 -15.24 -1.91
N LEU A 75 16.97 -13.98 -1.78
CA LEU A 75 17.35 -12.94 -2.72
C LEU A 75 18.79 -12.52 -2.46
N ASP A 76 19.51 -12.18 -3.53
CA ASP A 76 20.86 -11.65 -3.45
C ASP A 76 20.85 -10.28 -2.75
N PRO A 77 21.53 -10.12 -1.60
CA PRO A 77 21.57 -8.85 -0.87
C PRO A 77 22.16 -7.70 -1.70
N GLU A 78 23.15 -7.97 -2.55
CA GLU A 78 23.78 -6.93 -3.37
C GLU A 78 22.81 -6.42 -4.45
N LEU A 79 22.04 -7.33 -5.07
CA LEU A 79 21.02 -6.94 -6.05
C LEU A 79 19.89 -6.12 -5.42
N ILE A 80 19.53 -6.41 -4.16
CA ILE A 80 18.53 -5.62 -3.43
C ILE A 80 19.06 -4.22 -3.12
N ALA A 81 20.31 -4.14 -2.64
CA ALA A 81 20.92 -2.90 -2.21
C ALA A 81 21.34 -1.98 -3.36
N LYS A 82 21.57 -2.54 -4.55
CA LYS A 82 21.92 -1.78 -5.74
C LYS A 82 20.75 -0.90 -6.18
N GLU A 83 21.03 0.38 -6.34
CA GLU A 83 20.09 1.34 -6.93
C GLU A 83 19.85 0.98 -8.40
N ASN A 84 18.58 0.99 -8.82
CA ASN A 84 18.18 0.70 -10.20
C ASN A 84 16.93 1.50 -10.57
N MET A 85 17.14 2.78 -10.89
CA MET A 85 16.06 3.71 -11.24
C MET A 85 15.22 3.27 -12.44
N PRO A 86 15.79 2.75 -13.56
CA PRO A 86 14.98 2.28 -14.69
C PRO A 86 14.03 1.14 -14.33
N ALA A 87 14.48 0.17 -13.53
CA ALA A 87 13.61 -0.90 -13.07
C ALA A 87 12.59 -0.39 -12.05
N LEU A 88 12.97 0.54 -11.19
CA LEU A 88 12.04 1.15 -10.24
C LEU A 88 10.90 1.89 -10.96
N GLU A 89 11.25 2.74 -11.93
CA GLU A 89 10.29 3.50 -12.73
C GLU A 89 9.31 2.58 -13.47
N LYS A 90 9.82 1.54 -14.13
CA LYS A 90 8.96 0.53 -14.77
C LYS A 90 8.10 -0.23 -13.75
N GLY A 91 8.64 -0.49 -12.57
CA GLY A 91 7.92 -1.12 -11.47
C GLY A 91 6.75 -0.29 -10.95
N CYS A 92 6.86 1.04 -10.99
CA CYS A 92 5.79 1.95 -10.57
C CYS A 92 4.51 1.78 -11.38
N GLU A 93 4.55 1.24 -12.60
CA GLU A 93 3.34 0.89 -13.38
C GLU A 93 2.40 -0.05 -12.61
N ASN A 94 2.96 -0.96 -11.79
CA ASN A 94 2.15 -1.83 -10.93
C ASN A 94 1.47 -1.03 -9.82
N LEU A 95 2.19 -0.13 -9.15
CA LEU A 95 1.65 0.74 -8.11
C LEU A 95 0.56 1.66 -8.67
N GLU A 96 0.83 2.31 -9.79
CA GLU A 96 -0.10 3.17 -10.53
C GLU A 96 -1.41 2.45 -10.81
N LYS A 97 -1.33 1.20 -11.31
CA LYS A 97 -2.53 0.41 -11.58
C LYS A 97 -3.33 0.09 -10.31
N HIS A 98 -2.66 -0.19 -9.19
CA HIS A 98 -3.36 -0.41 -7.92
C HIS A 98 -4.00 0.87 -7.37
N ILE A 99 -3.37 2.03 -7.56
CA ILE A 99 -3.97 3.34 -7.23
C ILE A 99 -5.22 3.57 -8.08
N GLU A 100 -5.13 3.43 -9.40
CA GLU A 100 -6.28 3.54 -10.30
C GLU A 100 -7.43 2.62 -9.88
N ASN A 101 -7.13 1.37 -9.53
CA ASN A 101 -8.13 0.40 -9.10
C ASN A 101 -8.87 0.83 -7.83
N VAL A 102 -8.17 1.42 -6.86
CA VAL A 102 -8.79 1.97 -5.66
C VAL A 102 -9.67 3.17 -6.00
N LEU A 103 -9.17 4.10 -6.82
CA LEU A 103 -9.88 5.30 -7.23
C LEU A 103 -11.16 4.98 -8.03
N MET A 104 -11.16 3.93 -8.85
CA MET A 104 -12.36 3.46 -9.57
C MET A 104 -13.53 3.08 -8.64
N HIS A 105 -13.25 2.75 -7.37
CA HIS A 105 -14.29 2.47 -6.37
C HIS A 105 -14.73 3.73 -5.60
N GLY A 106 -14.26 4.91 -6.00
CA GLY A 106 -14.59 6.18 -5.35
C GLY A 106 -13.94 6.36 -3.97
N ILE A 107 -12.89 5.58 -3.68
CA ILE A 107 -12.16 5.63 -2.41
C ILE A 107 -10.84 6.38 -2.62
N PRO A 108 -10.50 7.37 -1.78
CA PRO A 108 -9.21 8.05 -1.87
C PRO A 108 -8.06 7.10 -1.50
N ALA A 109 -6.98 7.15 -2.27
CA ALA A 109 -5.81 6.30 -2.10
C ALA A 109 -4.66 7.08 -1.46
N VAL A 110 -4.12 6.59 -0.35
CA VAL A 110 -2.88 7.08 0.26
C VAL A 110 -1.79 6.03 0.08
N VAL A 111 -0.64 6.40 -0.47
CA VAL A 111 0.47 5.46 -0.66
C VAL A 111 1.39 5.49 0.55
N ALA A 112 1.66 4.32 1.13
CA ALA A 112 2.64 4.13 2.18
C ALA A 112 3.89 3.44 1.62
N ILE A 113 4.99 4.19 1.53
CA ILE A 113 6.28 3.69 1.07
C ILE A 113 7.03 3.18 2.30
N ASN A 114 7.03 1.88 2.53
CA ASN A 114 7.72 1.28 3.68
C ASN A 114 9.23 1.26 3.44
N ARG A 115 9.98 2.02 4.25
CA ARG A 115 11.44 2.16 4.13
C ARG A 115 12.17 0.89 4.55
N MET A 116 13.13 0.47 3.73
CA MET A 116 14.18 -0.50 4.09
C MET A 116 15.53 0.19 4.26
N THR A 117 16.46 -0.47 4.95
CA THR A 117 17.79 0.08 5.28
C THR A 117 18.63 0.41 4.05
N THR A 118 18.40 -0.27 2.94
CA THR A 118 19.15 -0.10 1.69
C THR A 118 18.58 0.97 0.76
N ASP A 119 17.36 1.43 1.03
CA ASP A 119 16.61 2.31 0.13
C ASP A 119 17.23 3.71 0.11
N LYS A 120 17.35 4.26 -1.10
CA LYS A 120 17.85 5.62 -1.32
C LYS A 120 16.71 6.62 -1.31
N ASP A 121 16.98 7.85 -0.86
CA ASP A 121 15.98 8.92 -0.86
C ASP A 121 15.54 9.28 -2.29
N SER A 122 16.43 9.14 -3.28
CA SER A 122 16.13 9.25 -4.72
C SER A 122 15.07 8.23 -5.18
N GLU A 123 15.19 6.98 -4.74
CA GLU A 123 14.23 5.91 -5.06
C GLU A 123 12.86 6.21 -4.42
N ILE A 124 12.85 6.66 -3.16
CA ILE A 124 11.62 7.03 -2.44
C ILE A 124 10.92 8.21 -3.13
N GLU A 125 11.68 9.25 -3.51
CA GLU A 125 11.13 10.44 -4.15
C GLU A 125 10.52 10.12 -5.52
N LEU A 126 11.16 9.24 -6.31
CA LEU A 126 10.56 8.77 -7.57
C LEU A 126 9.21 8.09 -7.33
N ILE A 127 9.11 7.20 -6.35
CA ILE A 127 7.86 6.51 -6.03
C ILE A 127 6.78 7.52 -5.62
N ARG A 128 7.13 8.49 -4.77
CA ARG A 128 6.24 9.56 -4.35
C ARG A 128 5.68 10.33 -5.55
N GLN A 129 6.55 10.76 -6.46
CA GLN A 129 6.15 11.51 -7.67
C GLN A 129 5.21 10.69 -8.56
N ARG A 130 5.55 9.42 -8.81
CA ARG A 130 4.74 8.52 -9.64
C ARG A 130 3.37 8.25 -9.01
N ALA A 131 3.31 8.03 -7.70
CA ALA A 131 2.06 7.82 -6.96
C ALA A 131 1.14 9.04 -7.03
N LEU A 132 1.67 10.25 -6.80
CA LEU A 132 0.90 11.49 -6.87
C LEU A 132 0.41 11.76 -8.31
N ALA A 133 1.25 11.50 -9.31
CA ALA A 133 0.86 11.62 -10.72
C ALA A 133 -0.25 10.63 -11.11
N ALA A 134 -0.33 9.47 -10.45
CA ALA A 134 -1.40 8.48 -10.62
C ALA A 134 -2.73 8.85 -9.93
N GLY A 135 -2.76 9.97 -9.18
CA GLY A 135 -3.96 10.44 -8.49
C GLY A 135 -4.07 10.00 -7.03
N ALA A 136 -3.00 9.47 -6.42
CA ALA A 136 -2.99 9.27 -4.98
C ALA A 136 -3.20 10.61 -4.24
N SER A 137 -4.01 10.59 -3.18
CA SER A 137 -4.27 11.75 -2.33
C SER A 137 -3.02 12.21 -1.58
N ASP A 138 -2.16 11.25 -1.21
CA ASP A 138 -0.82 11.51 -0.70
C ASP A 138 0.08 10.28 -0.91
N ALA A 139 1.38 10.46 -0.81
CA ALA A 139 2.37 9.41 -0.84
C ALA A 139 3.48 9.70 0.18
N VAL A 140 3.54 8.90 1.24
CA VAL A 140 4.37 9.17 2.41
C VAL A 140 5.33 8.03 2.71
N LEU A 141 6.49 8.40 3.26
CA LEU A 141 7.44 7.46 3.82
C LEU A 141 6.89 6.89 5.13
N SER A 142 7.03 5.58 5.31
CA SER A 142 6.66 4.88 6.55
C SER A 142 7.89 4.18 7.11
N GLU A 143 8.20 4.50 8.36
CA GLU A 143 9.30 3.93 9.14
C GLU A 143 8.80 3.18 10.38
N VAL A 144 7.53 2.79 10.40
CA VAL A 144 6.87 2.16 11.56
C VAL A 144 7.58 0.92 12.07
N TRP A 145 8.24 0.17 11.18
CA TRP A 145 9.03 -1.00 11.56
C TRP A 145 10.23 -0.65 12.44
N ALA A 146 10.92 0.44 12.14
CA ALA A 146 12.12 0.86 12.86
C ALA A 146 11.82 1.80 14.04
N LYS A 147 10.77 2.62 13.93
CA LYS A 147 10.47 3.72 14.87
C LYS A 147 9.12 3.57 15.60
N GLY A 148 8.42 2.45 15.42
CA GLY A 148 7.09 2.25 16.00
C GLY A 148 6.08 3.30 15.51
N GLY A 149 5.11 3.65 16.36
CA GLY A 149 4.06 4.62 16.01
C GLY A 149 4.59 5.98 15.53
N ALA A 150 5.72 6.46 16.10
CA ALA A 150 6.35 7.71 15.70
C ALA A 150 6.80 7.70 14.21
N GLY A 151 7.17 6.53 13.67
CA GLY A 151 7.53 6.37 12.26
C GLY A 151 6.35 6.34 11.29
N GLY A 152 5.11 6.44 11.80
CA GLY A 152 3.88 6.39 11.01
C GLY A 152 3.00 7.63 11.17
N GLU A 153 3.46 8.67 11.87
CA GLU A 153 2.64 9.85 12.12
C GLU A 153 2.25 10.59 10.83
N ASP A 154 3.17 10.72 9.88
CA ASP A 154 2.87 11.34 8.58
C ASP A 154 1.83 10.54 7.80
N LEU A 155 1.90 9.21 7.86
CA LEU A 155 0.88 8.33 7.29
C LEU A 155 -0.46 8.49 7.99
N ALA A 156 -0.48 8.58 9.32
CA ALA A 156 -1.71 8.83 10.06
C ALA A 156 -2.33 10.17 9.66
N ARG A 157 -1.54 11.25 9.58
CA ARG A 157 -2.00 12.58 9.13
C ARG A 157 -2.56 12.54 7.71
N ALA A 158 -1.86 11.87 6.78
CA ALA A 158 -2.32 11.73 5.40
C ALA A 158 -3.64 10.95 5.30
N VAL A 159 -3.79 9.88 6.08
CA VAL A 159 -5.02 9.07 6.12
C VAL A 159 -6.19 9.87 6.71
N VAL A 160 -5.98 10.58 7.82
CA VAL A 160 -7.02 11.45 8.42
C VAL A 160 -7.51 12.46 7.39
N LYS A 161 -6.58 13.17 6.72
CA LYS A 161 -6.91 14.13 5.67
C LYS A 161 -7.66 13.49 4.49
N ALA A 162 -7.34 12.26 4.12
CA ALA A 162 -8.02 11.54 3.04
C ALA A 162 -9.44 11.07 3.43
N CYS A 163 -9.74 10.96 4.72
CA CYS A 163 -11.07 10.56 5.21
C CYS A 163 -12.07 11.73 5.31
N GLU A 164 -11.61 12.97 5.20
CA GLU A 164 -12.40 14.22 5.22
C GLU A 164 -12.93 14.60 3.83
#